data_AF-A0A1X2DCU8-F1
#
_entry.id   AF-A0A1X2DCU8-F1
#
_cell.length_a   1.000
_cell.length_b   1.000
_cell.length_c   1.000
_cell.angle_alpha   90.00
_cell.angle_beta   90.00
_cell.angle_gamma   90.00
#
_symmetry.space_group_name_H-M   'P 1'
#
loop_
_entity.id
_entity.type
_entity.pdbx_description
1 polymer ?
#
loop_
_entity_poly.entity_id
_entity_poly.type
_entity_poly.pdbx_seq_one_letter_code
_entity_poly.pdbx_strand_id
1 'polypeptide(L)'
;MHASRGRRPSHHSGDDREQAILATAERLLQERPLADFSVDDLAKGAGISRPTFYFYFQSKNAVLLSLLDQMNGKAHAALTALGGKLFGDPAALWRARIEAFFEVSGSHRAVAVAGAAAKATNPEVRQLWSTLMQKWISHTTAAIKAERRRGAAPDTYPAEDLAVALNMLSERVMAATFTAEEPAIPEDRVIDMLVHIWMASIYKADAEALASSGF
;
A
#
# COMPACT_ATOMS: atom_id res chain seq x y z
N MET A 1 20.70 -32.76 -48.69
CA MET A 1 19.73 -31.80 -48.10
C MET A 1 19.51 -32.19 -46.63
N HIS A 2 20.19 -31.55 -45.69
CA HIS A 2 19.94 -31.73 -44.25
C HIS A 2 19.49 -30.39 -43.67
N ALA A 3 18.20 -30.30 -43.32
CA ALA A 3 17.65 -29.15 -42.62
C ALA A 3 18.03 -29.25 -41.12
N SER A 4 18.96 -28.41 -40.69
CA SER A 4 19.24 -28.17 -39.27
C SER A 4 18.07 -27.40 -38.66
N ARG A 5 17.26 -28.07 -37.84
CA ARG A 5 16.24 -27.42 -37.01
C ARG A 5 16.95 -26.72 -35.83
N GLY A 6 17.23 -25.44 -36.01
CA GLY A 6 17.63 -24.56 -34.92
C GLY A 6 16.49 -24.45 -33.89
N ARG A 7 16.63 -25.12 -32.75
CA ARG A 7 15.80 -24.89 -31.56
C ARG A 7 16.20 -23.53 -30.98
N ARG A 8 15.45 -22.48 -31.33
CA ARG A 8 15.50 -21.18 -30.64
C ARG A 8 15.19 -21.42 -29.15
N PRO A 9 16.06 -21.04 -28.21
CA PRO A 9 15.69 -20.96 -26.80
C PRO A 9 14.64 -19.85 -26.69
N SER A 10 13.43 -20.21 -26.28
CA SER A 10 12.33 -19.28 -26.03
C SER A 10 12.71 -18.35 -24.89
N HIS A 11 12.95 -17.08 -25.18
CA HIS A 11 13.15 -16.01 -24.20
C HIS A 11 11.86 -15.67 -23.39
N HIS A 12 10.81 -16.48 -23.49
CA HIS A 12 9.61 -16.52 -22.63
C HIS A 12 9.85 -17.33 -21.32
N SER A 13 11.06 -17.27 -20.76
CA SER A 13 11.66 -18.43 -20.06
C SER A 13 11.76 -18.31 -18.52
N GLY A 14 11.81 -17.11 -17.97
CA GLY A 14 12.01 -16.86 -16.54
C GLY A 14 10.84 -16.10 -15.92
N ASP A 15 10.69 -14.86 -16.38
CA ASP A 15 9.75 -13.86 -15.85
C ASP A 15 8.28 -14.32 -15.95
N ASP A 16 7.92 -15.03 -17.03
CA ASP A 16 6.56 -15.56 -17.21
C ASP A 16 6.17 -16.57 -16.10
N ARG A 17 7.14 -17.36 -15.62
CA ARG A 17 6.91 -18.35 -14.56
C ARG A 17 6.86 -17.70 -13.20
N GLU A 18 7.72 -16.72 -12.95
CA GLU A 18 7.65 -15.90 -11.73
C GLU A 18 6.29 -15.20 -11.62
N GLN A 19 5.84 -14.57 -12.70
CA GLN A 19 4.54 -13.92 -12.76
C GLN A 19 3.38 -14.92 -12.59
N ALA A 20 3.49 -16.13 -13.15
CA ALA A 20 2.49 -17.19 -12.95
C ALA A 20 2.39 -17.63 -11.47
N ILE A 21 3.52 -17.69 -10.75
CA ILE A 21 3.54 -17.98 -9.31
C ILE A 21 2.85 -16.85 -8.54
N LEU A 22 3.19 -15.60 -8.83
CA LEU A 22 2.61 -14.43 -8.17
C LEU A 22 1.10 -14.33 -8.40
N ALA A 23 0.65 -14.50 -9.66
CA ALA A 23 -0.77 -14.50 -10.00
C ALA A 23 -1.53 -15.66 -9.32
N THR A 24 -0.91 -16.83 -9.22
CA THR A 24 -1.48 -17.98 -8.49
C THR A 24 -1.63 -17.67 -7.00
N ALA A 25 -0.61 -17.08 -6.39
CA ALA A 25 -0.64 -16.69 -4.98
C ALA A 25 -1.72 -15.65 -4.71
N GLU A 26 -1.83 -14.61 -5.54
CA GLU A 26 -2.85 -13.58 -5.41
C GLU A 26 -4.27 -14.17 -5.49
N ARG A 27 -4.53 -15.08 -6.45
CA ARG A 27 -5.81 -15.79 -6.54
C ARG A 27 -6.10 -16.63 -5.29
N LEU A 28 -5.12 -17.39 -4.80
CA LEU A 28 -5.31 -18.21 -3.59
C LEU A 28 -5.57 -17.35 -2.35
N LEU A 29 -4.97 -16.17 -2.26
CA LEU A 29 -5.21 -15.24 -1.15
C LEU A 29 -6.63 -14.65 -1.16
N GLN A 30 -7.32 -14.63 -2.30
CA GLN A 30 -8.73 -14.25 -2.36
C GLN A 30 -9.64 -15.33 -1.76
N GLU A 31 -9.19 -16.59 -1.76
CA GLU A 31 -9.96 -17.74 -1.32
C GLU A 31 -9.70 -18.08 0.15
N ARG A 32 -8.45 -17.98 0.61
CA ARG A 32 -8.03 -18.41 1.96
C ARG A 32 -6.70 -17.77 2.42
N PRO A 33 -6.44 -17.71 3.74
CA PRO A 33 -5.18 -17.19 4.28
C PRO A 33 -3.92 -17.89 3.76
N LEU A 34 -2.78 -17.19 3.76
CA LEU A 34 -1.46 -17.72 3.34
C LEU A 34 -1.05 -19.00 4.09
N ALA A 35 -1.50 -19.16 5.34
CA ALA A 35 -1.25 -20.35 6.14
C ALA A 35 -1.89 -21.61 5.54
N ASP A 36 -3.00 -21.46 4.83
CA ASP A 36 -3.92 -22.55 4.46
C ASP A 36 -3.67 -23.13 3.06
N PHE A 37 -2.70 -22.61 2.30
CA PHE A 37 -2.24 -23.21 1.05
C PHE A 37 -0.73 -23.49 1.07
N SER A 38 -0.29 -24.48 0.31
CA SER A 38 1.08 -25.00 0.30
C SER A 38 1.92 -24.48 -0.87
N VAL A 39 3.22 -24.77 -0.85
CA VAL A 39 4.10 -24.57 -2.02
C VAL A 39 3.64 -25.44 -3.21
N ASP A 40 3.06 -26.60 -2.94
CA ASP A 40 2.54 -27.47 -4.02
C ASP A 40 1.31 -26.87 -4.69
N ASP A 41 0.45 -26.19 -3.92
CA ASP A 41 -0.69 -25.44 -4.49
C ASP A 41 -0.21 -24.32 -5.41
N LEU A 42 0.84 -23.59 -5.02
CA LEU A 42 1.46 -22.55 -5.84
C LEU A 42 2.10 -23.12 -7.11
N ALA A 43 2.92 -24.17 -6.97
CA ALA A 43 3.57 -24.81 -8.10
C ALA A 43 2.55 -25.38 -9.09
N LYS A 44 1.53 -26.08 -8.59
CA LYS A 44 0.44 -26.64 -9.39
C LYS A 44 -0.35 -25.55 -10.11
N GLY A 45 -0.73 -24.48 -9.41
CA GLY A 45 -1.49 -23.37 -10.02
C GLY A 45 -0.68 -22.60 -11.07
N ALA A 46 0.63 -22.48 -10.89
CA ALA A 46 1.53 -21.87 -11.86
C ALA A 46 1.97 -22.82 -13.00
N GLY A 47 1.53 -24.08 -12.99
CA GLY A 47 1.88 -25.07 -14.02
C GLY A 47 3.35 -25.50 -14.01
N ILE A 48 4.00 -25.48 -12.84
CA ILE A 48 5.42 -25.82 -12.67
C ILE A 48 5.63 -26.94 -11.63
N SER A 49 6.82 -27.52 -11.62
CA SER A 49 7.21 -28.48 -10.59
C SER A 49 7.59 -27.79 -9.27
N ARG A 50 7.49 -28.49 -8.14
CA ARG A 50 7.95 -27.99 -6.84
C ARG A 50 9.45 -27.61 -6.83
N PRO A 51 10.38 -28.39 -7.41
CA PRO A 51 11.77 -27.95 -7.56
C PRO A 51 11.91 -26.68 -8.39
N THR A 52 11.11 -26.52 -9.45
CA THR A 52 11.07 -25.29 -10.25
C THR A 52 10.58 -24.09 -9.44
N PHE A 53 9.61 -24.26 -8.53
CA PHE A 53 9.19 -23.18 -7.63
C PHE A 53 10.37 -22.65 -6.80
N TYR A 54 11.15 -23.55 -6.19
CA TYR A 54 12.27 -23.17 -5.33
C TYR A 54 13.44 -22.51 -6.08
N PHE A 55 13.46 -22.61 -7.41
CA PHE A 55 14.38 -21.81 -8.23
C PHE A 55 14.03 -20.31 -8.19
N TYR A 56 12.74 -19.96 -8.10
CA TYR A 56 12.27 -18.57 -8.07
C TYR A 56 12.07 -18.03 -6.65
N PHE A 57 11.47 -18.82 -5.76
CA PHE A 57 11.12 -18.36 -4.41
C PHE A 57 11.57 -19.35 -3.34
N GLN A 58 12.19 -18.81 -2.28
CA GLN A 58 12.64 -19.61 -1.14
C GLN A 58 11.48 -20.10 -0.25
N SER A 59 10.33 -19.42 -0.28
CA SER A 59 9.16 -19.77 0.53
C SER A 59 7.88 -19.09 0.03
N LYS A 60 6.72 -19.50 0.56
CA LYS A 60 5.45 -18.75 0.36
C LYS A 60 5.52 -17.32 0.90
N ASN A 61 6.29 -17.09 1.97
CA ASN A 61 6.49 -15.75 2.52
C ASN A 61 7.27 -14.85 1.56
N ALA A 62 8.26 -15.41 0.85
CA ALA A 62 8.99 -14.68 -0.19
C ALA A 62 8.05 -14.27 -1.35
N VAL A 63 7.10 -15.12 -1.72
CA VAL A 63 6.07 -14.79 -2.72
C VAL A 63 5.18 -13.64 -2.23
N LEU A 64 4.71 -13.69 -0.97
CA LEU A 64 3.94 -12.59 -0.38
C LEU A 64 4.73 -11.28 -0.36
N LEU A 65 6.02 -11.33 0.01
CA LEU A 65 6.89 -10.15 0.02
C LEU A 65 7.01 -9.53 -1.37
N SER A 66 7.18 -10.34 -2.42
CA SER A 66 7.20 -9.85 -3.80
C SER A 66 5.87 -9.24 -4.24
N LEU A 67 4.73 -9.82 -3.86
CA LEU A 67 3.41 -9.22 -4.12
C LEU A 67 3.24 -7.87 -3.41
N LEU A 68 3.67 -7.78 -2.14
CA LEU A 68 3.65 -6.54 -1.38
C LEU A 68 4.58 -5.49 -1.98
N ASP A 69 5.76 -5.88 -2.48
CA ASP A 69 6.69 -4.97 -3.13
C ASP A 69 6.12 -4.44 -4.46
N GLN A 70 5.49 -5.29 -5.27
CA GLN A 70 4.78 -4.86 -6.48
C GLN A 70 3.64 -3.87 -6.17
N MET A 71 2.85 -4.16 -5.13
CA MET A 71 1.79 -3.27 -4.65
C MET A 71 2.37 -1.92 -4.19
N ASN A 72 3.48 -1.94 -3.43
CA ASN A 72 4.17 -0.74 -2.96
C ASN A 72 4.76 0.10 -4.11
N GLY A 73 5.30 -0.55 -5.15
CA GLY A 73 5.79 0.12 -6.36
C GLY A 73 4.68 0.91 -7.05
N LYS A 74 3.49 0.32 -7.18
CA LYS A 74 2.30 1.00 -7.73
C LYS A 74 1.84 2.17 -6.85
N ALA A 75 1.82 1.98 -5.52
CA ALA A 75 1.51 3.04 -4.55
C ALA A 75 2.45 4.24 -4.71
N HIS A 76 3.75 3.97 -4.83
CA HIS A 76 4.75 5.00 -4.99
C HIS A 76 4.64 5.75 -6.33
N ALA A 77 4.35 5.04 -7.42
CA ALA A 77 4.10 5.65 -8.71
C ALA A 77 2.88 6.58 -8.69
N ALA A 78 1.78 6.14 -8.06
CA ALA A 78 0.57 6.95 -7.90
C ALA A 78 0.84 8.24 -7.08
N LEU A 79 1.56 8.11 -5.96
CA LEU A 79 2.01 9.25 -5.16
C LEU A 79 2.83 10.26 -5.96
N THR A 80 3.79 9.77 -6.74
CA THR A 80 4.67 10.60 -7.56
C THR A 80 3.87 11.38 -8.60
N ALA A 81 2.90 10.73 -9.24
CA ALA A 81 1.99 11.37 -10.20
C ALA A 81 1.12 12.48 -9.56
N LEU A 82 0.73 12.31 -8.30
CA LEU A 82 -0.02 13.34 -7.56
C LEU A 82 0.85 14.55 -7.18
N GLY A 83 2.16 14.35 -6.96
CA GLY A 83 3.10 15.44 -6.63
C GLY A 83 3.18 16.54 -7.68
N GLY A 84 2.85 16.24 -8.95
CA GLY A 84 2.82 17.21 -10.05
C GLY A 84 1.57 18.10 -10.10
N LYS A 85 0.54 17.81 -9.29
CA LYS A 85 -0.75 18.53 -9.29
C LYS A 85 -0.89 19.36 -8.01
N LEU A 86 -0.14 20.47 -7.90
CA LEU A 86 -0.12 21.34 -6.71
C LEU A 86 -0.99 22.60 -6.81
N PHE A 87 -2.09 22.54 -7.58
CA PHE A 87 -3.01 23.67 -7.71
C PHE A 87 -4.46 23.18 -7.65
N GLY A 88 -5.26 23.69 -6.71
CA GLY A 88 -6.67 23.35 -6.58
C GLY A 88 -7.22 23.44 -5.15
N ASP A 89 -8.45 22.99 -4.99
CA ASP A 89 -9.12 22.84 -3.69
C ASP A 89 -8.35 21.84 -2.79
N PRO A 90 -7.93 22.25 -1.58
CA PRO A 90 -7.22 21.36 -0.67
C PRO A 90 -7.98 20.06 -0.34
N ALA A 91 -9.30 20.11 -0.22
CA ALA A 91 -10.10 18.92 0.06
C ALA A 91 -10.01 17.90 -1.09
N ALA A 92 -10.04 18.37 -2.34
CA ALA A 92 -9.84 17.53 -3.51
C ALA A 92 -8.43 16.92 -3.55
N LEU A 93 -7.39 17.68 -3.17
CA LEU A 93 -6.01 17.17 -3.13
C LEU A 93 -5.81 16.10 -2.07
N TRP A 94 -6.34 16.29 -0.86
CA TRP A 94 -6.26 15.28 0.19
C TRP A 94 -7.10 14.04 -0.13
N ARG A 95 -8.30 14.24 -0.70
CA ARG A 95 -9.11 13.12 -1.22
C ARG A 95 -8.33 12.30 -2.23
N ALA A 96 -7.74 12.93 -3.26
CA ALA A 96 -6.96 12.22 -4.27
C ALA A 96 -5.76 11.44 -3.69
N ARG A 97 -5.12 11.96 -2.63
CA ARG A 97 -4.02 11.25 -1.93
C ARG A 97 -4.52 10.03 -1.17
N ILE A 98 -5.63 10.16 -0.44
CA ILE A 98 -6.25 9.06 0.31
C ILE A 98 -6.76 8.01 -0.68
N GLU A 99 -7.39 8.43 -1.78
CA GLU A 99 -7.84 7.55 -2.86
C GLU A 99 -6.68 6.81 -3.51
N ALA A 100 -5.52 7.45 -3.78
CA ALA A 100 -4.38 6.75 -4.36
C ALA A 100 -3.80 5.67 -3.44
N PHE A 101 -3.81 5.90 -2.12
CA PHE A 101 -3.47 4.85 -1.15
C PHE A 101 -4.49 3.70 -1.20
N PHE A 102 -5.77 4.07 -1.30
CA PHE A 102 -6.90 3.14 -1.30
C PHE A 102 -6.98 2.30 -2.57
N GLU A 103 -6.86 2.90 -3.75
CA GLU A 103 -6.97 2.23 -5.07
C GLU A 103 -5.92 1.13 -5.20
N VAL A 104 -4.70 1.38 -4.73
CA VAL A 104 -3.62 0.40 -4.75
C VAL A 104 -3.91 -0.75 -3.78
N SER A 105 -4.42 -0.42 -2.59
CA SER A 105 -4.79 -1.43 -1.59
C SER A 105 -6.03 -2.23 -2.01
N GLY A 106 -7.01 -1.60 -2.64
CA GLY A 106 -8.27 -2.21 -3.08
C GLY A 106 -8.08 -3.09 -4.30
N SER A 107 -7.27 -2.66 -5.28
CA SER A 107 -6.91 -3.46 -6.46
C SER A 107 -6.19 -4.77 -6.08
N HIS A 108 -5.57 -4.80 -4.90
CA HIS A 108 -4.83 -5.93 -4.35
C HIS A 108 -5.32 -6.30 -2.94
N ARG A 109 -6.64 -6.22 -2.68
CA ARG A 109 -7.23 -6.37 -1.33
C ARG A 109 -6.75 -7.61 -0.59
N ALA A 110 -6.71 -8.76 -1.27
CA ALA A 110 -6.26 -10.02 -0.70
C ALA A 110 -4.78 -9.97 -0.25
N VAL A 111 -3.92 -9.31 -1.03
CA VAL A 111 -2.50 -9.10 -0.70
C VAL A 111 -2.35 -8.14 0.47
N ALA A 112 -3.12 -7.05 0.50
CA ALA A 112 -3.10 -6.08 1.60
C ALA A 112 -3.54 -6.73 2.92
N VAL A 113 -4.62 -7.52 2.90
CA VAL A 113 -5.11 -8.29 4.07
C VAL A 113 -4.06 -9.29 4.54
N ALA A 114 -3.45 -10.04 3.62
CA ALA A 114 -2.42 -11.01 3.95
C ALA A 114 -1.16 -10.34 4.54
N GLY A 115 -0.74 -9.20 3.98
CA GLY A 115 0.35 -8.39 4.50
C GLY A 115 0.08 -7.86 5.91
N ALA A 116 -1.13 -7.36 6.16
CA ALA A 116 -1.56 -6.88 7.47
C ALA A 116 -1.51 -8.01 8.53
N ALA A 117 -2.02 -9.20 8.20
CA ALA A 117 -1.93 -10.37 9.07
C ALA A 117 -0.48 -10.82 9.32
N ALA A 118 0.36 -10.80 8.27
CA ALA A 118 1.76 -11.21 8.37
C ALA A 118 2.64 -10.20 9.12
N LYS A 119 2.29 -8.90 9.17
CA LYS A 119 3.06 -7.85 9.86
C LYS A 119 3.35 -8.17 11.34
N ALA A 120 2.43 -8.88 12.00
CA ALA A 120 2.57 -9.26 13.40
C ALA A 120 3.65 -10.33 13.62
N THR A 121 3.80 -11.28 12.69
CA THR A 121 4.62 -12.49 12.86
C THR A 121 5.83 -12.57 11.95
N ASN A 122 5.92 -11.73 10.90
CA ASN A 122 7.00 -11.71 9.93
C ASN A 122 7.78 -10.37 9.95
N PRO A 123 9.04 -10.36 10.44
CA PRO A 123 9.88 -9.16 10.50
C PRO A 123 10.16 -8.51 9.14
N GLU A 124 10.30 -9.30 8.06
CA GLU A 124 10.57 -8.78 6.72
C GLU A 124 9.35 -8.03 6.17
N VAL A 125 8.14 -8.58 6.38
CA VAL A 125 6.88 -7.90 6.02
C VAL A 125 6.74 -6.61 6.83
N ARG A 126 7.06 -6.66 8.13
CA ARG A 126 7.02 -5.47 9.00
C ARG A 126 7.99 -4.39 8.51
N GLN A 127 9.20 -4.77 8.11
CA GLN A 127 10.20 -3.84 7.59
C GLN A 127 9.76 -3.22 6.26
N LEU A 128 9.27 -4.04 5.32
CA LEU A 128 8.75 -3.58 4.03
C LEU A 128 7.60 -2.57 4.23
N TRP A 129 6.66 -2.88 5.12
CA TRP A 129 5.55 -1.98 5.45
C TRP A 129 6.03 -0.69 6.11
N SER A 130 6.98 -0.77 7.03
CA SER A 130 7.58 0.40 7.68
C SER A 130 8.22 1.34 6.66
N THR A 131 8.98 0.81 5.71
CA THR A 131 9.61 1.61 4.64
C THR A 131 8.57 2.28 3.73
N LEU A 132 7.47 1.61 3.42
CA LEU A 132 6.36 2.23 2.69
C LEU A 132 5.75 3.39 3.48
N MET A 133 5.36 3.14 4.74
CA MET A 133 4.71 4.14 5.58
C MET A 133 5.61 5.36 5.83
N GLN A 134 6.92 5.16 6.00
CA GLN A 134 7.88 6.26 6.11
C GLN A 134 7.84 7.18 4.88
N LYS A 135 7.70 6.64 3.67
CA LYS A 135 7.57 7.45 2.44
C LYS A 135 6.27 8.23 2.43
N TRP A 136 5.14 7.58 2.73
CA TRP A 136 3.82 8.25 2.80
C TRP A 136 3.79 9.38 3.83
N ILE A 137 4.33 9.13 5.03
CA ILE A 137 4.47 10.12 6.08
C ILE A 137 5.34 11.28 5.60
N SER A 138 6.50 11.01 4.98
CA SER A 138 7.39 12.06 4.46
C SER A 138 6.69 12.95 3.42
N HIS A 139 5.93 12.36 2.50
CA HIS A 139 5.15 13.12 1.51
C HIS A 139 4.03 13.94 2.16
N THR A 140 3.34 13.37 3.16
CA THR A 140 2.28 14.06 3.91
C THR A 140 2.84 15.25 4.70
N THR A 141 3.96 15.06 5.41
CA THR A 141 4.68 16.12 6.11
C THR A 141 5.07 17.25 5.16
N ALA A 142 5.63 16.93 4.00
CA ALA A 142 6.02 17.93 3.01
C ALA A 142 4.81 18.74 2.49
N ALA A 143 3.67 18.07 2.27
CA ALA A 143 2.43 18.71 1.85
C ALA A 143 1.87 19.63 2.95
N ILE A 144 1.78 19.18 4.20
CA ILE A 144 1.33 20.02 5.33
C ILE A 144 2.23 21.26 5.48
N LYS A 145 3.56 21.09 5.41
CA LYS A 145 4.50 22.22 5.45
C LYS A 145 4.31 23.20 4.29
N ALA A 146 3.98 22.71 3.10
CA ALA A 146 3.69 23.57 1.95
C ALA A 146 2.41 24.40 2.17
N GLU A 147 1.35 23.79 2.71
CA GLU A 147 0.09 24.46 3.06
C GLU A 147 0.30 25.56 4.11
N ARG A 148 1.13 25.29 5.13
CA ARG A 148 1.51 26.29 6.14
C ARG A 148 2.31 27.44 5.55
N ARG A 149 3.33 27.15 4.73
CA ARG A 149 4.17 28.19 4.09
C ARG A 149 3.39 29.13 3.18
N ARG A 150 2.33 28.65 2.53
CA ARG A 150 1.45 29.48 1.68
C ARG A 150 0.33 30.17 2.47
N GLY A 151 0.31 30.04 3.80
CA GLY A 151 -0.68 30.66 4.69
C GLY A 151 -2.07 30.02 4.65
N ALA A 152 -2.22 28.83 4.06
CA ALA A 152 -3.52 28.17 3.93
C ALA A 152 -3.89 27.30 5.15
N ALA A 153 -2.88 26.76 5.84
CA ALA A 153 -3.05 25.99 7.06
C ALA A 153 -2.36 26.69 8.24
N PRO A 154 -2.94 26.69 9.45
CA PRO A 154 -2.31 27.23 10.64
C PRO A 154 -1.11 26.38 11.08
N ASP A 155 -0.19 27.00 11.82
CA ASP A 155 0.88 26.29 12.52
C ASP A 155 0.38 25.85 13.89
N THR A 156 -0.06 24.59 13.99
CA THR A 156 -0.58 23.97 15.21
C THR A 156 0.46 23.00 15.79
N TYR A 157 0.30 21.70 15.57
CA TYR A 157 1.24 20.65 15.98
C TYR A 157 2.39 20.47 14.98
N PRO A 158 3.52 19.86 15.35
CA PRO A 158 4.55 19.48 14.39
C PRO A 158 3.96 18.71 13.21
N ALA A 159 4.31 19.11 11.98
CA ALA A 159 3.77 18.51 10.76
C ALA A 159 4.11 17.02 10.66
N GLU A 160 5.26 16.62 11.19
CA GLU A 160 5.73 15.25 11.32
C GLU A 160 4.78 14.40 12.16
N ASP A 161 4.42 14.86 13.35
CA ASP A 161 3.56 14.11 14.27
C ASP A 161 2.13 14.01 13.73
N LEU A 162 1.62 15.11 13.17
CA LEU A 162 0.31 15.12 12.53
C LEU A 162 0.27 14.16 11.33
N ALA A 163 1.32 14.15 10.50
CA ALA A 163 1.42 13.23 9.38
C ALA A 163 1.48 11.77 9.84
N VAL A 164 2.24 11.44 10.89
CA VAL A 164 2.27 10.09 11.47
C VAL A 164 0.86 9.69 11.92
N ALA A 165 0.20 10.50 12.75
CA ALA A 165 -1.11 10.19 13.30
C ALA A 165 -2.17 9.97 12.20
N LEU A 166 -2.24 10.86 11.22
CA LEU A 166 -3.20 10.77 10.12
C LEU A 166 -2.97 9.54 9.24
N ASN A 167 -1.71 9.19 8.95
CA ASN A 167 -1.40 8.00 8.16
C ASN A 167 -1.71 6.71 8.93
N MET A 168 -1.39 6.64 10.24
CA MET A 168 -1.71 5.48 11.08
C MET A 168 -3.22 5.29 11.26
N LEU A 169 -3.95 6.39 11.47
CA LEU A 169 -5.42 6.37 11.53
C LEU A 169 -6.00 5.81 10.23
N SER A 170 -5.55 6.35 9.10
CA SER A 170 -6.03 5.95 7.78
C SER A 170 -5.74 4.48 7.51
N GLU A 171 -4.52 4.02 7.79
CA GLU A 171 -4.13 2.61 7.67
C GLU A 171 -5.09 1.70 8.47
N ARG A 172 -5.33 2.01 9.75
CA ARG A 172 -6.14 1.16 10.62
C ARG A 172 -7.61 1.12 10.20
N VAL A 173 -8.18 2.28 9.86
CA VAL A 173 -9.58 2.42 9.44
C VAL A 173 -9.81 1.70 8.12
N MET A 174 -8.89 1.86 7.16
CA MET A 174 -8.97 1.14 5.88
C MET A 174 -8.78 -0.36 6.07
N ALA A 175 -7.82 -0.79 6.90
CA ALA A 175 -7.64 -2.20 7.20
C ALA A 175 -8.93 -2.83 7.75
N ALA A 176 -9.56 -2.21 8.75
CA ALA A 176 -10.83 -2.67 9.32
C ALA A 176 -11.94 -2.81 8.25
N THR A 177 -12.03 -1.82 7.35
CA THR A 177 -12.99 -1.80 6.25
C THR A 177 -12.75 -2.96 5.28
N PHE A 178 -11.48 -3.26 4.98
CA PHE A 178 -11.12 -4.31 4.03
C PHE A 178 -11.19 -5.73 4.59
N THR A 179 -10.95 -5.89 5.89
CA THR A 179 -11.04 -7.18 6.60
C THR A 179 -12.45 -7.48 7.12
N ALA A 180 -13.42 -6.57 6.91
CA ALA A 180 -14.77 -6.67 7.45
C ALA A 180 -14.77 -6.91 8.98
N GLU A 181 -13.84 -6.27 9.68
CA GLU A 181 -13.82 -6.28 11.15
C GLU A 181 -15.06 -5.56 11.71
N GLU A 182 -15.54 -5.98 12.87
CA GLU A 182 -16.63 -5.30 13.57
C GLU A 182 -16.12 -4.65 14.86
N PRO A 183 -16.25 -3.31 15.02
CA PRO A 183 -16.88 -2.36 14.09
C PRO A 183 -15.93 -1.85 12.97
N ALA A 184 -16.47 -1.62 11.77
CA ALA A 184 -15.79 -0.95 10.64
C ALA A 184 -16.69 0.08 9.94
N ILE A 185 -16.05 1.06 9.29
CA ILE A 185 -16.75 2.03 8.44
C ILE A 185 -17.02 1.39 7.08
N PRO A 186 -18.23 1.48 6.52
CA PRO A 186 -18.53 0.99 5.18
C PRO A 186 -17.65 1.62 4.09
N GLU A 187 -17.35 0.84 3.06
CA GLU A 187 -16.44 1.21 1.96
C GLU A 187 -16.90 2.46 1.20
N ASP A 188 -18.21 2.66 1.07
CA ASP A 188 -18.83 3.83 0.43
C ASP A 188 -18.70 5.13 1.25
N ARG A 189 -18.32 5.05 2.53
CA ARG A 189 -18.20 6.21 3.44
C ARG A 189 -16.80 6.43 4.01
N VAL A 190 -15.90 5.46 3.87
CA VAL A 190 -14.58 5.50 4.54
C VAL A 190 -13.72 6.67 4.06
N ILE A 191 -13.72 6.95 2.76
CA ILE A 191 -12.92 8.04 2.17
C ILE A 191 -13.42 9.40 2.65
N ASP A 192 -14.73 9.63 2.64
CA ASP A 192 -15.33 10.89 3.10
C ASP A 192 -15.04 11.15 4.57
N MET A 193 -15.09 10.11 5.40
CA MET A 193 -14.73 10.23 6.82
C MET A 193 -13.26 10.59 7.01
N LEU A 194 -12.35 9.91 6.31
CA LEU A 194 -10.92 10.21 6.39
C LEU A 194 -10.61 11.63 5.90
N VAL A 195 -11.18 12.05 4.77
CA VAL A 195 -11.04 13.41 4.25
C VAL A 195 -11.53 14.43 5.27
N HIS A 196 -12.68 14.21 5.90
CA HIS A 196 -13.21 15.09 6.94
C HIS A 196 -12.21 15.27 8.10
N ILE A 197 -11.68 14.17 8.65
CA ILE A 197 -10.74 14.20 9.76
C ILE A 197 -9.43 14.91 9.37
N TRP A 198 -8.88 14.59 8.19
CA TRP A 198 -7.66 15.23 7.70
C TRP A 198 -7.86 16.73 7.53
N MET A 199 -8.94 17.15 6.87
CA MET A 199 -9.25 18.57 6.67
C MET A 199 -9.43 19.31 8.00
N ALA A 200 -10.19 18.73 8.94
CA ALA A 200 -10.38 19.33 10.25
C ALA A 200 -9.05 19.48 11.00
N SER A 201 -8.20 18.45 10.98
CA SER A 201 -6.91 18.46 11.71
C SER A 201 -5.85 19.38 11.10
N ILE A 202 -5.85 19.56 9.78
CA ILE A 202 -4.80 20.32 9.07
C ILE A 202 -5.16 21.81 9.00
N TYR A 203 -6.44 22.16 8.81
CA TYR A 203 -6.87 23.53 8.49
C TYR A 203 -7.59 24.25 9.62
N LYS A 204 -8.15 23.53 10.61
CA LYS A 204 -8.82 24.19 11.73
C LYS A 204 -7.77 24.77 12.67
N ALA A 205 -7.88 26.06 12.95
CA ALA A 205 -7.08 26.68 14.00
C ALA A 205 -7.59 26.24 15.37
N ASP A 206 -6.69 25.80 16.25
CA ASP A 206 -7.01 25.65 17.66
C ASP A 206 -7.10 27.04 18.28
N ALA A 207 -8.26 27.37 18.84
CA ALA A 207 -8.47 28.63 19.56
C ALA A 207 -7.53 28.77 20.77
N GLU A 208 -7.02 27.66 21.31
CA GLU A 208 -6.11 27.63 22.46
C GLU A 208 -4.61 27.66 22.08
N ALA A 209 -4.22 27.17 20.90
CA ALA A 209 -2.81 27.19 20.45
C ALA A 209 -2.31 28.60 20.08
N LEU A 210 -3.23 29.50 19.70
CA LEU A 210 -2.94 30.91 19.48
C LEU A 210 -2.77 31.71 20.79
N ALA A 211 -3.22 31.17 21.92
CA ALA A 211 -3.12 31.85 23.22
C ALA A 211 -1.77 31.64 23.92
N SER A 212 -1.02 30.60 23.55
CA SER A 212 0.27 30.24 24.17
C SER A 212 1.51 30.74 23.42
N SER A 213 1.33 31.41 22.28
CA SER A 213 2.41 32.08 21.53
C SER A 213 2.52 33.59 21.79
N GLY A 214 1.80 34.10 22.79
CA GLY A 214 1.89 35.49 23.25
C GLY A 214 2.52 35.61 24.64
N PHE A 215 3.85 35.51 24.73
CA PHE A 215 4.69 36.17 25.75
C PHE A 215 6.11 36.36 25.21
#